data_AF-A0A512JFJ4-F1
#
_entry.id   AF-A0A512JFJ4-F1
#
_cell.length_a   1.000
_cell.length_b   1.000
_cell.length_c   1.000
_cell.angle_alpha   90.00
_cell.angle_beta   90.00
_cell.angle_gamma   90.00
#
_symmetry.space_group_name_H-M   'P 1'
#
loop_
_entity.id
_entity.type
_entity.pdbx_description
1 polymer ?
#
loop_
_entity_poly.entity_id
_entity_poly.type
_entity_poly.pdbx_seq_one_letter_code
_entity_poly.pdbx_strand_id
1 'polypeptide(L)' 'MIFDVMFGVCTAPGAAWAYPDPTPGFREIAGAVAFYAGPMEACLVGEVRAEPQPGSFYGGWITPYVAGPFKGGPGTMGW' A
#
# COMPACT_ATOMS: atom_id res chain seq x y z
N MET A 1 7.04 -2.44 10.86
CA MET A 1 6.56 -3.82 11.09
C MET A 1 5.90 -4.32 9.82
N ILE A 2 5.99 -5.62 9.53
CA ILE A 2 5.32 -6.28 8.39
C ILE A 2 4.30 -7.27 8.96
N PHE A 3 3.17 -7.46 8.28
CA PHE A 3 2.10 -8.37 8.68
C PHE A 3 1.55 -9.12 7.47
N ASP A 4 0.99 -10.31 7.75
CA ASP A 4 0.15 -11.05 6.81
C ASP A 4 -1.30 -10.55 6.93
N VAL A 5 -2.04 -10.54 5.83
CA VAL A 5 -3.48 -10.27 5.83
C VAL A 5 -4.23 -11.60 5.76
N MET A 6 -5.19 -11.82 6.66
CA MET A 6 -5.94 -13.08 6.74
C MET A 6 -7.45 -12.83 6.62
N PHE A 7 -8.13 -13.63 5.81
CA PHE A 7 -9.59 -13.64 5.69
C PHE A 7 -10.11 -15.08 5.55
N GLY A 8 -10.77 -15.58 6.60
CA GLY A 8 -11.24 -16.97 6.66
C GLY A 8 -10.08 -17.97 6.58
N VAL A 9 -9.94 -18.64 5.43
CA VAL A 9 -8.84 -19.58 5.13
C VAL A 9 -7.80 -19.01 4.16
N CYS A 10 -7.98 -17.78 3.69
CA CYS A 10 -7.07 -17.10 2.77
C CYS A 10 -6.05 -16.26 3.54
N THR A 11 -4.79 -16.34 3.14
CA THR A 11 -3.70 -15.50 3.67
C THR A 11 -2.95 -14.84 2.51
N ALA A 12 -2.71 -13.54 2.60
CA ALA A 12 -1.78 -12.78 1.75
C ALA A 12 -0.52 -12.43 2.56
N PRO A 13 0.58 -13.21 2.44
CA PRO A 13 1.76 -13.04 3.29
C PRO A 13 2.51 -11.74 3.02
N GLY A 14 2.98 -11.08 4.08
CA GLY A 14 3.72 -9.81 4.02
C GLY A 14 2.97 -8.63 3.39
N ALA A 15 1.67 -8.78 3.12
CA ALA A 15 0.90 -7.83 2.33
C ALA A 15 0.43 -6.59 3.09
N ALA A 16 0.89 -6.39 4.34
CA ALA A 16 0.63 -5.18 5.13
C ALA A 16 1.86 -4.72 5.93
N TRP A 17 1.91 -3.44 6.27
CA TRP A 17 2.95 -2.87 7.12
C TRP A 17 2.43 -1.70 7.98
N ALA A 18 3.18 -1.38 9.03
CA ALA A 18 2.96 -0.18 9.86
C ALA A 18 4.29 0.41 10.35
N TYR A 19 4.30 1.72 10.58
CA TYR A 19 5.40 2.43 11.25
C TYR A 19 5.06 2.59 12.74
N PRO A 20 5.67 1.83 13.67
CA PRO A 20 5.39 1.98 15.11
C PRO A 20 5.94 3.30 15.66
N ASP A 21 7.13 3.70 15.21
CA ASP A 21 7.83 4.92 15.61
C ASP A 21 8.29 5.65 14.33
N PRO A 22 7.40 6.41 13.66
CA PRO A 22 7.74 7.21 12.49
C PRO A 22 8.50 8.49 12.88
N THR A 23 9.26 9.06 11.94
CA THR A 23 10.00 10.31 12.19
C THR A 23 9.05 11.47 12.53
N PRO A 24 9.51 12.54 13.21
CA PRO A 24 8.63 13.50 13.88
C PRO A 24 7.52 14.17 13.03
N GLY A 25 7.74 14.34 11.72
CA GLY A 25 6.76 14.90 10.79
C GLY A 25 5.66 13.92 10.32
N PHE A 26 5.77 12.63 10.66
CA PHE A 26 4.84 11.56 10.26
C PHE A 26 4.21 10.84 11.48
N ARG A 27 4.21 11.47 12.66
CA ARG A 27 3.65 10.89 13.90
C ARG A 27 2.16 10.54 13.81
N GLU A 28 1.41 11.20 12.93
CA GLU A 28 -0.02 10.94 12.72
C GLU A 28 -0.30 9.55 12.12
N ILE A 29 0.69 8.92 11.45
CA ILE A 29 0.59 7.54 10.94
C ILE A 29 1.23 6.51 11.88
N ALA A 30 1.56 6.87 13.13
CA ALA A 30 2.12 5.95 14.10
C ALA A 30 1.13 4.82 14.43
N GLY A 31 1.51 3.57 14.17
CA GLY A 31 0.66 2.40 14.33
C GLY A 31 -0.43 2.22 13.26
N ALA A 32 -0.58 3.16 12.31
CA ALA A 32 -1.49 2.99 11.19
C ALA A 32 -1.00 1.86 10.26
N VAL A 33 -1.92 0.99 9.83
CA VAL A 33 -1.63 -0.15 8.94
C VAL A 33 -1.96 0.23 7.51
N ALA A 34 -0.97 0.08 6.63
CA ALA A 34 -1.13 0.15 5.18
C ALA A 34 -1.02 -1.26 4.57
N PHE A 35 -1.64 -1.45 3.40
CA PHE A 35 -1.75 -2.74 2.73
C PHE A 35 -1.26 -2.61 1.28
N TYR A 36 -0.69 -3.67 0.71
CA TYR A 36 -0.45 -3.75 -0.73
C TYR A 36 -1.79 -4.05 -1.42
N ALA A 37 -2.22 -3.20 -2.36
CA ALA A 37 -3.49 -3.41 -3.07
C ALA A 37 -3.44 -4.58 -4.08
N GLY A 38 -2.26 -4.90 -4.63
CA GLY A 38 -2.09 -5.92 -5.67
C GLY A 38 -2.44 -7.36 -5.24
N PRO A 39 -2.06 -7.83 -4.03
CA PRO A 39 -2.45 -9.13 -3.50
C PRO A 39 -3.90 -9.22 -2.98
N MET A 40 -4.70 -8.15 -3.05
CA MET A 40 -6.08 -8.12 -2.53
C MET A 40 -7.10 -8.22 -3.64
N GLU A 41 -8.30 -8.74 -3.34
CA GLU A 41 -9.43 -8.67 -4.27
C GLU A 41 -9.82 -7.21 -4.55
N ALA A 42 -9.96 -6.39 -3.51
CA ALA A 42 -10.09 -4.95 -3.63
C ALA A 42 -9.54 -4.23 -2.39
N CYS A 43 -8.93 -3.07 -2.60
CA CYS A 43 -8.71 -2.04 -1.59
C CYS A 43 -9.57 -0.83 -1.97
N LEU A 44 -10.24 -0.21 -0.99
CA LEU A 44 -11.16 0.90 -1.20
C LEU A 44 -10.78 2.11 -0.34
N VAL A 45 -10.98 3.31 -0.87
CA VAL A 45 -10.87 4.61 -0.18
C VAL A 45 -12.27 5.24 -0.19
N GLY A 46 -13.04 5.00 0.87
CA GLY A 46 -14.50 5.13 0.80
C GLY A 46 -15.07 4.16 -0.23
N GLU A 47 -15.84 4.65 -1.19
CA GLU A 47 -16.38 3.84 -2.30
C GLU A 47 -15.40 3.66 -3.48
N VAL A 48 -14.25 4.36 -3.48
CA VAL A 48 -13.32 4.39 -4.61
C VAL A 48 -12.30 3.25 -4.53
N ARG A 49 -12.33 2.33 -5.49
CA ARG A 49 -11.31 1.28 -5.60
C ARG A 49 -9.94 1.88 -5.89
N ALA A 50 -8.94 1.47 -5.12
CA ALA A 50 -7.54 1.77 -5.39
C ALA A 50 -6.97 0.79 -6.41
N GLU A 51 -6.34 1.33 -7.45
CA GLU A 51 -5.47 0.56 -8.34
C GLU A 51 -4.09 0.40 -7.68
N PRO A 52 -3.45 -0.79 -7.77
CA PRO A 52 -2.10 -0.97 -7.26
C PRO A 52 -1.09 -0.16 -8.07
N GLN A 53 -0.17 0.52 -7.40
CA GLN A 53 0.98 1.15 -8.07
C GLN A 53 1.77 0.09 -8.88
N PRO A 54 2.22 0.39 -10.12
CA PRO A 54 2.84 -0.59 -11.00
C PRO A 54 4.04 -1.35 -10.40
N GLY A 55 4.16 -2.63 -10.80
CA GLY A 55 5.13 -3.56 -10.24
C GLY A 55 4.63 -4.21 -8.94
N SER A 56 5.56 -4.66 -8.11
CA SER A 56 5.26 -5.32 -6.82
C SER A 56 6.04 -4.73 -5.63
N PHE A 57 6.92 -3.75 -5.86
CA PHE A 57 7.80 -3.19 -4.84
C PHE A 57 7.19 -2.01 -4.08
N TYR A 58 6.41 -1.17 -4.75
CA TYR A 58 5.81 0.02 -4.14
C TYR A 58 4.37 -0.28 -3.71
N GLY A 59 4.09 -0.23 -2.41
CA GLY A 59 2.73 -0.38 -1.85
C GLY A 59 1.81 0.82 -2.08
N GLY A 60 2.01 1.61 -3.13
CA GLY A 60 1.22 2.81 -3.41
C GLY A 60 -0.18 2.48 -3.93
N TRP A 61 -1.13 3.37 -3.62
CA TRP A 61 -2.53 3.28 -4.01
C TRP A 61 -2.84 4.41 -5.00
N ILE A 62 -3.27 4.05 -6.21
CA ILE A 62 -3.69 5.00 -7.24
C ILE A 62 -5.21 5.14 -7.16
N THR A 63 -5.70 6.37 -7.09
CA THR A 63 -7.13 6.70 -7.19
C THR A 63 -7.28 7.96 -8.07
N PRO A 64 -8.49 8.32 -8.54
CA PRO A 64 -8.71 9.54 -9.33
C PRO A 64 -8.32 10.85 -8.63
N TYR A 65 -8.03 10.82 -7.32
CA TYR A 65 -7.58 11.95 -6.52
C TYR A 65 -6.06 12.11 -6.47
N VAL A 66 -5.29 11.15 -6.99
CA VAL A 66 -3.81 11.15 -6.96
C VAL A 66 -3.28 11.39 -8.36
N ALA A 67 -2.47 12.44 -8.55
CA ALA A 67 -1.78 12.70 -9.81
C ALA A 67 -0.48 11.89 -9.94
N GLY A 68 -0.16 11.45 -11.16
CA GLY A 68 1.12 10.84 -11.49
C GLY A 68 2.26 11.86 -11.71
N PRO A 69 3.45 11.41 -12.13
CA PRO A 69 3.78 10.05 -12.57
C PRO A 69 3.91 9.04 -11.42
N PHE A 70 3.44 7.82 -11.66
CA PHE A 70 3.56 6.70 -10.73
C PHE A 70 4.81 5.88 -11.04
N LYS A 71 5.44 5.32 -10.00
CA LYS A 71 6.74 4.65 -10.11
C LYS A 71 6.61 3.13 -10.05
N GLY A 72 7.65 2.38 -10.42
CA GLY A 72 7.61 0.92 -10.57
C GLY A 72 7.20 0.43 -11.97
N GLY A 73 6.86 1.35 -12.89
CA GLY A 73 6.91 1.08 -14.33
C GLY A 73 8.36 1.07 -14.87
N PRO A 74 8.59 0.62 -16.11
CA PRO A 74 9.92 0.62 -16.73
C PRO A 74 10.59 2.00 -16.65
N GLY A 75 11.87 2.05 -16.24
CA GLY A 75 12.62 3.29 -16.08
C GLY A 75 12.31 4.13 -14.82
N THR A 76 11.44 3.66 -13.91
CA THR A 76 11.01 4.41 -12.72
C THR A 76 11.34 3.71 -11.40
N MET A 77 12.47 3.01 -11.32
CA MET A 77 12.98 2.40 -10.08
C MET A 77 14.24 3.11 -9.59
N GLY A 78 14.50 3.10 -8.28
CA GLY A 78 15.70 3.71 -7.67
C GLY A 78 15.59 5.21 -7.40
N TRP A 79 14.37 5.71 -7.22
CA TRP A 79 13.97 7.10 -6.98
C TRP A 79 13.21 7.21 -5.65
#